data_AF-A0AAW2AQ53-F1
#
_entry.id   AF-A0AAW2AQ53-F1
#
_cell.length_a   1.000
_cell.length_b   1.000
_cell.length_c   1.000
_cell.angle_alpha   90.00
_cell.angle_beta   90.00
_cell.angle_gamma   90.00
#
_symmetry.space_group_name_H-M   'P 1'
#
loop_
_entity.id
_entity.type
_entity.pdbx_description
1 polymer ?
#
loop_
_entity_poly.entity_id
_entity_poly.type
_entity_poly.pdbx_seq_one_letter_code
_entity_poly.pdbx_strand_id
1 'polypeptide(L)'
;MASALQYFVLILILGIPIHEGAVVFQNGKCIDVRGPCFNLNILADIAERVSKDVVAADGEKILLKHNSFDKIRKRKNLHSCVLQKIIDLFQNVLEVTEESSVHHEENMNDHRELIHIMEQLKNCVHQVKYNCNKLYTKSEKTATSLSTILEKKMSPDELAVLQLQKLKNASDNLSDVHIQERVMDELKTLHLYMRGKGFRKNMNDKKEA
;
A
#
# COMPACT_ATOMS: atom_id res chain seq x y z
N MET A 1 14.99 61.07 -1.08
CA MET A 1 15.06 60.17 -2.25
C MET A 1 14.70 58.78 -1.77
N ALA A 2 13.39 58.45 -1.78
CA ALA A 2 12.85 57.24 -1.19
C ALA A 2 11.70 56.75 -2.08
N SER A 3 12.01 56.10 -3.21
CA SER A 3 10.96 55.57 -4.09
C SER A 3 11.46 54.60 -5.16
N ALA A 4 12.48 53.77 -4.87
CA ALA A 4 12.92 52.74 -5.84
C ALA A 4 13.11 51.35 -5.23
N LEU A 5 13.16 51.22 -3.90
CA LEU A 5 13.48 49.95 -3.23
C LEU A 5 12.26 49.16 -2.70
N GLN A 6 11.03 49.62 -2.98
CA GLN A 6 9.81 48.92 -2.53
C GLN A 6 9.17 48.00 -3.57
N TYR A 7 9.65 47.97 -4.81
CA TYR A 7 9.02 47.14 -5.86
C TYR A 7 9.69 45.79 -6.11
N PHE A 8 10.90 45.54 -5.61
CA PHE A 8 11.58 44.25 -5.84
C PHE A 8 11.22 43.14 -4.86
N VAL A 9 10.59 43.46 -3.73
CA VAL A 9 10.23 42.45 -2.70
C VAL A 9 8.87 41.81 -2.99
N LEU A 10 8.02 42.43 -3.82
CA LEU A 10 6.67 41.92 -4.11
C LEU A 10 6.61 40.80 -5.17
N ILE A 11 7.68 40.59 -5.94
CA ILE A 11 7.68 39.57 -7.03
C ILE A 11 8.15 38.19 -6.52
N LEU A 12 8.76 38.10 -5.33
CA LEU A 12 9.30 36.84 -4.79
C LEU A 12 8.28 35.97 -4.03
N ILE A 13 7.04 36.42 -3.83
CA ILE A 13 6.02 35.66 -3.05
C ILE A 13 5.13 34.78 -3.95
N LEU A 14 5.19 34.92 -5.28
CA LEU A 14 4.39 34.11 -6.22
C LEU A 14 5.11 32.86 -6.76
N GLY A 15 6.25 32.51 -6.18
CA GLY A 15 6.98 31.28 -6.49
C GLY A 15 6.57 30.11 -5.60
N ILE A 16 5.28 29.89 -5.35
CA ILE A 16 4.84 28.58 -4.83
C ILE A 16 4.81 27.65 -6.04
N PRO A 17 5.69 26.64 -6.14
CA PRO A 17 5.49 25.61 -7.13
C PRO A 17 4.19 24.90 -6.76
N ILE A 18 3.10 25.24 -7.45
CA ILE A 18 1.87 24.44 -7.45
C ILE A 18 2.21 23.18 -8.25
N HIS A 19 2.93 22.28 -7.60
CA HIS A 19 3.18 20.96 -8.14
C HIS A 19 2.78 19.95 -7.06
N GLU A 20 1.47 19.71 -6.96
CA GLU A 20 0.84 18.41 -6.69
C GLU A 20 -0.67 18.62 -6.39
N GLY A 21 -1.51 18.47 -7.43
CA GLY A 21 -2.97 18.28 -7.30
C GLY A 21 -3.82 19.51 -7.60
N ALA A 22 -4.72 19.40 -8.58
CA ALA A 22 -5.79 20.38 -8.78
C ALA A 22 -6.84 20.15 -7.69
N VAL A 23 -6.79 20.96 -6.64
CA VAL A 23 -7.77 20.94 -5.54
C VAL A 23 -8.76 22.06 -5.82
N VAL A 24 -10.04 21.73 -5.94
CA VAL A 24 -11.10 22.72 -6.14
C VAL A 24 -11.79 22.96 -4.81
N PHE A 25 -12.00 24.24 -4.46
CA PHE A 25 -12.75 24.61 -3.28
C PHE A 25 -14.24 24.67 -3.62
N GLN A 26 -15.03 23.76 -3.06
CA GLN A 26 -16.48 23.69 -3.28
C GLN A 26 -17.18 23.56 -1.92
N ASN A 27 -18.18 24.41 -1.66
CA ASN A 27 -18.97 24.42 -0.42
C ASN A 27 -18.12 24.42 0.87
N GLY A 28 -17.07 25.24 0.93
CA GLY A 28 -16.24 25.36 2.13
C GLY A 28 -15.23 24.21 2.33
N LYS A 29 -15.12 23.27 1.37
CA LYS A 29 -14.22 22.12 1.45
C LYS A 29 -13.30 22.06 0.24
N CYS A 30 -12.04 21.71 0.50
CA CYS A 30 -11.07 21.33 -0.53
C CYS A 30 -11.42 19.93 -1.04
N ILE A 31 -11.88 19.84 -2.29
CA ILE A 31 -12.17 18.58 -2.96
C ILE A 31 -11.01 18.29 -3.91
N ASP A 32 -10.45 17.10 -3.78
CA ASP A 32 -9.48 16.58 -4.73
C ASP A 32 -10.22 16.09 -5.97
N VAL A 33 -10.06 16.81 -7.08
CA VAL A 33 -10.76 16.49 -8.34
C VAL A 33 -10.25 15.17 -8.93
N ARG A 34 -9.02 14.80 -8.60
CA ARG A 34 -8.39 13.55 -9.02
C ARG A 34 -8.79 12.46 -8.04
N GLY A 35 -9.92 11.80 -8.31
CA GLY A 35 -10.36 10.63 -7.56
C GLY A 35 -9.26 9.55 -7.39
N PRO A 36 -9.46 8.55 -6.53
CA PRO A 36 -8.45 7.53 -6.26
C PRO A 36 -8.13 6.73 -7.53
N CYS A 37 -6.88 6.26 -7.69
CA CYS A 37 -6.48 5.42 -8.82
C CYS A 37 -7.25 4.10 -8.90
N PHE A 38 -7.71 3.61 -7.75
CA PHE A 38 -8.47 2.37 -7.64
C PHE A 38 -9.56 2.49 -6.57
N ASN A 39 -10.73 1.89 -6.81
CA ASN A 39 -11.81 1.84 -5.82
C ASN A 39 -11.59 0.65 -4.87
N LEU A 40 -11.06 0.93 -3.67
CA LEU A 40 -10.74 -0.09 -2.67
C LEU A 40 -11.95 -0.89 -2.15
N ASN A 41 -13.18 -0.44 -2.38
CA ASN A 41 -14.36 -1.23 -2.03
C ASN A 41 -14.45 -2.50 -2.89
N ILE A 42 -14.05 -2.43 -4.16
CA ILE A 42 -14.02 -3.59 -5.06
C ILE A 42 -13.09 -4.68 -4.48
N LEU A 43 -11.92 -4.26 -3.97
CA LEU A 43 -10.99 -5.18 -3.30
C LEU A 43 -11.62 -5.80 -2.04
N ALA A 44 -12.34 -5.03 -1.23
CA ALA A 44 -12.95 -5.54 -0.01
C ALA A 44 -14.03 -6.59 -0.33
N ASP A 45 -14.89 -6.30 -1.31
CA ASP A 45 -16.01 -7.17 -1.69
C ASP A 45 -15.51 -8.52 -2.25
N ILE A 46 -14.52 -8.50 -3.15
CA ILE A 46 -13.95 -9.75 -3.69
C ILE A 46 -13.15 -10.51 -2.63
N ALA A 47 -12.41 -9.80 -1.75
CA ALA A 47 -11.62 -10.42 -0.70
C ALA A 47 -12.52 -11.18 0.29
N GLU A 48 -13.68 -10.62 0.63
CA GLU A 48 -14.67 -11.27 1.47
C GLU A 48 -15.18 -12.57 0.85
N ARG A 49 -15.49 -12.57 -0.46
CA ARG A 49 -15.95 -13.77 -1.17
C ARG A 49 -14.87 -14.87 -1.23
N VAL A 50 -13.64 -14.51 -1.56
CA VAL A 50 -12.50 -15.44 -1.66
C VAL A 50 -12.12 -16.03 -0.29
N SER A 51 -12.24 -15.24 0.78
CA SER A 51 -11.82 -15.66 2.13
C SER A 51 -12.96 -16.11 3.05
N LYS A 52 -14.18 -16.31 2.51
CA LYS A 52 -15.38 -16.62 3.29
C LYS A 52 -15.25 -17.87 4.16
N ASP A 53 -14.54 -18.89 3.67
CA ASP A 53 -14.35 -20.18 4.33
C ASP A 53 -13.01 -20.29 5.06
N VAL A 54 -12.21 -19.22 5.06
CA VAL A 54 -10.90 -19.20 5.71
C VAL A 54 -11.08 -19.03 7.21
N VAL A 55 -10.73 -20.06 7.97
CA VAL A 55 -10.72 -20.04 9.43
C VAL A 55 -9.65 -19.08 9.93
N ALA A 56 -9.92 -18.42 11.06
CA ALA A 56 -8.93 -17.57 11.71
C ALA A 56 -7.67 -18.39 12.01
N ALA A 57 -6.55 -17.98 11.43
CA ALA A 57 -5.30 -18.72 11.56
C ALA A 57 -4.60 -18.38 12.87
N ASP A 58 -4.02 -19.39 13.51
CA ASP A 58 -3.23 -19.22 14.73
C ASP A 58 -1.83 -18.66 14.41
N GLY A 59 -1.29 -17.88 15.36
CA GLY A 59 0.09 -17.38 15.31
C GLY A 59 0.24 -15.88 15.11
N GLU A 60 1.48 -15.44 14.89
CA GLU A 60 1.76 -14.01 14.68
C GLU A 60 1.27 -13.57 13.30
N LYS A 61 0.56 -12.44 13.27
CA LYS A 61 0.14 -11.76 12.04
C LYS A 61 1.34 -11.40 11.17
N ILE A 62 1.19 -11.48 9.85
CA ILE A 62 2.19 -11.08 8.87
C ILE A 62 2.20 -9.55 8.72
N LEU A 63 1.03 -8.92 8.65
CA LEU A 63 0.91 -7.47 8.62
C LEU A 63 1.03 -6.86 10.02
N LEU A 64 1.66 -5.70 10.10
CA LEU A 64 1.77 -4.92 11.34
C LEU A 64 0.40 -4.46 11.81
N LYS A 65 0.26 -4.25 13.13
CA LYS A 65 -0.96 -3.65 13.69
C LYS A 65 -1.27 -2.31 13.01
N HIS A 66 -2.54 -2.04 12.74
CA HIS A 66 -2.97 -0.82 12.03
C HIS A 66 -2.40 0.47 12.63
N ASN A 67 -2.35 0.60 13.96
CA ASN A 67 -1.80 1.79 14.62
C ASN A 67 -0.31 1.99 14.34
N SER A 68 0.44 0.90 14.18
CA SER A 68 1.85 0.94 13.81
C SER A 68 1.98 1.25 12.31
N PHE A 69 1.22 0.55 11.46
CA PHE A 69 1.25 0.73 10.02
C PHE A 69 0.79 2.14 9.58
N ASP A 70 -0.05 2.81 10.36
CA ASP A 70 -0.44 4.23 10.16
C ASP A 70 0.74 5.18 10.02
N LYS A 71 1.83 4.92 10.76
CA LYS A 71 3.06 5.72 10.66
C LYS A 71 3.71 5.59 9.28
N ILE A 72 3.61 4.40 8.68
CA ILE A 72 4.08 4.12 7.31
C ILE A 72 3.14 4.79 6.30
N ARG A 73 1.82 4.60 6.43
CA ARG A 73 0.78 5.14 5.51
C ARG A 73 0.86 6.65 5.28
N LYS A 74 1.31 7.39 6.30
CA LYS A 74 1.49 8.85 6.26
C LYS A 74 2.68 9.30 5.40
N ARG A 75 3.62 8.41 5.07
CA ARG A 75 4.83 8.68 4.29
C ARG A 75 4.72 8.05 2.90
N LYS A 76 4.48 8.87 1.87
CA LYS A 76 4.29 8.45 0.46
C LYS A 76 5.30 7.38 0.02
N ASN A 77 6.59 7.67 0.15
CA ASN A 77 7.66 6.77 -0.31
C ASN A 77 7.65 5.42 0.44
N LEU A 78 7.62 5.45 1.78
CA LEU A 78 7.61 4.21 2.58
C LEU A 78 6.37 3.37 2.30
N HIS A 79 5.19 4.02 2.29
CA HIS A 79 3.95 3.34 2.01
C HIS A 79 3.94 2.70 0.63
N SER A 80 4.44 3.39 -0.39
CA SER A 80 4.52 2.87 -1.75
C SER A 80 5.42 1.64 -1.83
N CYS A 81 6.61 1.68 -1.21
CA CYS A 81 7.53 0.54 -1.23
C CYS A 81 6.96 -0.66 -0.47
N VAL A 82 6.36 -0.43 0.69
CA VAL A 82 5.77 -1.50 1.49
C VAL A 82 4.56 -2.12 0.79
N LEU A 83 3.69 -1.31 0.16
CA LEU A 83 2.53 -1.81 -0.58
C LEU A 83 2.92 -2.71 -1.75
N GLN A 84 4.00 -2.39 -2.49
CA GLN A 84 4.47 -3.27 -3.56
C GLN A 84 4.72 -4.69 -3.03
N LYS A 85 5.39 -4.80 -1.87
CA LYS A 85 5.71 -6.10 -1.27
C LYS A 85 4.53 -6.79 -0.60
N ILE A 86 3.57 -6.03 -0.07
CA ILE A 86 2.29 -6.60 0.39
C ILE A 86 1.56 -7.19 -0.81
N ILE A 87 1.36 -6.43 -1.88
CA ILE A 87 0.62 -6.90 -3.06
C ILE A 87 1.32 -8.11 -3.68
N ASP A 88 2.66 -8.09 -3.81
CA ASP A 88 3.44 -9.24 -4.29
C ASP A 88 3.15 -10.51 -3.46
N LEU A 89 3.19 -10.44 -2.12
CA LEU A 89 2.97 -11.61 -1.28
C LEU A 89 1.55 -12.18 -1.43
N PHE A 90 0.53 -11.32 -1.38
CA PHE A 90 -0.85 -11.75 -1.47
C PHE A 90 -1.17 -12.33 -2.84
N GLN A 91 -0.68 -11.70 -3.92
CA GLN A 91 -0.82 -12.23 -5.27
C GLN A 91 -0.16 -13.61 -5.41
N ASN A 92 1.07 -13.78 -4.91
CA ASN A 92 1.77 -15.06 -4.98
C ASN A 92 1.02 -16.18 -4.22
N VAL A 93 0.43 -15.88 -3.05
CA VAL A 93 -0.40 -16.88 -2.34
C VAL A 93 -1.62 -17.25 -3.15
N LEU A 94 -2.32 -16.27 -3.74
CA LEU A 94 -3.51 -16.52 -4.55
C LEU A 94 -3.21 -17.39 -5.77
N GLU A 95 -2.08 -17.17 -6.44
CA GLU A 95 -1.63 -17.98 -7.58
C GLU A 95 -1.38 -19.44 -7.15
N VAL A 96 -0.72 -19.66 -6.00
CA VAL A 96 -0.46 -21.01 -5.45
C VAL A 96 -1.76 -21.71 -4.99
N THR A 97 -2.68 -20.98 -4.37
CA THR A 97 -3.95 -21.55 -3.91
C THR A 97 -4.90 -21.83 -5.08
N GLU A 98 -4.85 -21.05 -6.16
CA GLU A 98 -5.59 -21.35 -7.39
C GLU A 98 -5.14 -22.68 -7.99
N GLU A 99 -3.84 -22.88 -8.19
CA GLU A 99 -3.27 -24.11 -8.78
C GLU A 99 -3.59 -25.39 -7.97
N SER A 100 -3.75 -25.26 -6.66
CA SER A 100 -4.01 -26.39 -5.75
C SER A 100 -5.50 -26.70 -5.55
N SER A 101 -6.40 -25.85 -6.02
CA SER A 101 -7.85 -26.00 -5.82
C SER A 101 -8.50 -26.90 -6.89
N VAL A 102 -8.49 -28.20 -6.64
CA VAL A 102 -8.96 -29.23 -7.60
C VAL A 102 -10.48 -29.24 -7.82
N HIS A 103 -11.31 -28.48 -7.06
CA HIS A 103 -12.74 -28.83 -6.95
C HIS A 103 -13.85 -27.76 -6.94
N HIS A 104 -13.66 -26.45 -7.19
CA HIS A 104 -14.81 -25.50 -7.20
C HIS A 104 -14.76 -24.43 -8.30
N GLU A 105 -15.47 -24.66 -9.42
CA GLU A 105 -15.53 -23.74 -10.58
C GLU A 105 -15.99 -22.31 -10.24
N GLU A 106 -16.95 -22.13 -9.32
CA GLU A 106 -17.41 -20.78 -8.93
C GLU A 106 -16.35 -19.99 -8.16
N ASN A 107 -15.58 -20.65 -7.28
CA ASN A 107 -14.56 -20.00 -6.44
C ASN A 107 -13.29 -19.66 -7.26
N MET A 108 -13.04 -20.39 -8.35
CA MET A 108 -11.94 -20.14 -9.29
C MET A 108 -12.10 -18.80 -10.01
N ASN A 109 -13.34 -18.39 -10.32
CA ASN A 109 -13.57 -17.12 -11.00
C ASN A 109 -13.26 -15.93 -10.08
N ASP A 110 -13.68 -16.01 -8.81
CA ASP A 110 -13.41 -14.96 -7.82
C ASP A 110 -11.90 -14.85 -7.50
N HIS A 111 -11.17 -15.98 -7.45
CA HIS A 111 -9.71 -15.99 -7.29
C HIS A 111 -8.99 -15.27 -8.44
N ARG A 112 -9.34 -15.62 -9.69
CA ARG A 112 -8.77 -14.97 -10.88
C ARG A 112 -9.08 -13.48 -10.93
N GLU A 113 -10.32 -13.10 -10.59
CA GLU A 113 -10.72 -11.70 -10.51
C GLU A 113 -9.88 -10.96 -9.46
N LEU A 114 -9.66 -11.56 -8.28
CA LEU A 114 -8.81 -10.98 -7.25
C LEU A 114 -7.35 -10.85 -7.69
N ILE A 115 -6.77 -11.85 -8.36
CA ILE A 115 -5.41 -11.75 -8.93
C ILE A 115 -5.32 -10.57 -9.89
N HIS A 116 -6.32 -10.41 -10.77
CA HIS A 116 -6.38 -9.27 -11.68
C HIS A 116 -6.49 -7.92 -10.93
N ILE A 117 -7.29 -7.86 -9.87
CA ILE A 117 -7.39 -6.68 -8.99
C ILE A 117 -6.05 -6.36 -8.33
N MET A 118 -5.30 -7.37 -7.86
CA MET A 118 -3.95 -7.18 -7.30
C MET A 118 -2.99 -6.56 -8.32
N GLU A 119 -3.03 -7.02 -9.57
CA GLU A 119 -2.23 -6.45 -10.66
C GLU A 119 -2.60 -4.98 -10.93
N GLN A 120 -3.89 -4.66 -10.99
CA GLN A 120 -4.36 -3.28 -11.13
C GLN A 120 -3.91 -2.39 -9.97
N LEU A 121 -4.01 -2.89 -8.74
CA LEU A 121 -3.54 -2.21 -7.54
C LEU A 121 -2.04 -1.95 -7.60
N LYS A 122 -1.24 -2.94 -7.99
CA LYS A 122 0.22 -2.81 -8.15
C LYS A 122 0.57 -1.69 -9.13
N ASN A 123 -0.16 -1.61 -10.25
CA ASN A 123 -0.02 -0.53 -11.21
C ASN A 123 -0.42 0.83 -10.63
N CYS A 124 -1.36 0.89 -9.68
CA CYS A 124 -1.74 2.13 -9.01
C CYS A 124 -0.74 2.62 -7.96
N VAL A 125 0.23 1.82 -7.50
CA VAL A 125 1.23 2.26 -6.51
C VAL A 125 2.19 3.29 -7.13
N HIS A 126 2.60 4.31 -6.36
CA HIS A 126 3.63 5.25 -6.80
C HIS A 126 4.97 4.54 -7.07
N GLN A 127 5.54 4.75 -8.26
CA GLN A 127 6.85 4.22 -8.62
C GLN A 127 7.97 5.06 -7.97
N VAL A 128 8.56 4.57 -6.89
CA VAL A 128 9.69 5.23 -6.18
C VAL A 128 10.92 4.31 -6.15
N LYS A 129 11.35 3.83 -7.33
CA LYS A 129 12.34 2.73 -7.47
C LYS A 129 13.61 2.88 -6.63
N TYR A 130 14.28 4.03 -6.68
CA TYR A 130 15.59 4.21 -6.01
C TYR A 130 15.50 4.13 -4.47
N ASN A 131 14.45 4.72 -3.88
CA ASN A 131 14.28 4.72 -2.43
C ASN A 131 13.80 3.36 -1.91
N CYS A 132 13.03 2.62 -2.71
CA CYS A 132 12.57 1.29 -2.33
C CYS A 132 13.71 0.30 -2.24
N ASN A 133 14.63 0.29 -3.21
CA ASN A 133 15.78 -0.64 -3.18
C ASN A 133 16.63 -0.46 -1.92
N LYS A 134 16.93 0.78 -1.54
CA LYS A 134 17.66 1.08 -0.29
C LYS A 134 16.93 0.52 0.94
N LEU A 135 15.61 0.64 0.98
CA LEU A 135 14.79 0.15 2.07
C LEU A 135 14.76 -1.39 2.11
N TYR A 136 14.62 -2.05 0.96
CA TYR A 136 14.63 -3.51 0.83
C TYR A 136 15.98 -4.10 1.27
N THR A 137 17.09 -3.55 0.78
CA THR A 137 18.43 -3.97 1.22
C THR A 137 18.65 -3.75 2.72
N LYS A 138 18.07 -2.68 3.30
CA LYS A 138 18.13 -2.45 4.74
C LYS A 138 17.37 -3.54 5.50
N SER A 139 16.20 -3.96 5.02
CA SER A 139 15.43 -5.04 5.67
C SER A 139 16.13 -6.39 5.61
N GLU A 140 16.88 -6.68 4.54
CA GLU A 140 17.65 -7.93 4.41
C GLU A 140 18.85 -7.99 5.37
N LYS A 141 19.51 -6.85 5.60
CA LYS A 141 20.73 -6.77 6.42
C LYS A 141 20.46 -6.63 7.92
N THR A 142 19.29 -6.11 8.29
CA THR A 142 18.95 -5.93 9.69
C THR A 142 18.60 -7.31 10.26
N ALA A 143 19.32 -7.78 11.28
CA ALA A 143 18.99 -9.04 11.94
C ALA A 143 17.55 -8.98 12.52
N THR A 144 16.91 -10.13 12.68
CA THR A 144 15.54 -10.32 13.23
C THR A 144 15.35 -9.75 14.65
N SER A 145 16.35 -9.07 15.23
CA SER A 145 16.33 -8.45 16.56
C SER A 145 15.36 -7.27 16.71
N LEU A 146 14.74 -6.80 15.63
CA LEU A 146 13.67 -5.81 15.69
C LEU A 146 12.37 -6.39 16.27
N SER A 147 12.16 -7.71 16.25
CA SER A 147 10.93 -8.32 16.78
C SER A 147 10.76 -8.14 18.30
N THR A 148 11.87 -7.93 19.04
CA THR A 148 11.87 -7.74 20.50
C THR A 148 11.53 -6.31 20.91
N ILE A 149 11.58 -5.35 19.98
CA ILE A 149 11.29 -3.93 20.27
C ILE A 149 9.79 -3.70 20.10
N LEU A 150 9.16 -3.05 21.08
CA LEU A 150 7.75 -2.71 21.03
C LEU A 150 7.45 -1.77 19.83
N GLU A 151 6.67 -2.24 18.85
CA GLU A 151 6.29 -1.49 17.62
C GLU A 151 5.89 -0.03 17.88
N LYS A 152 5.23 0.23 19.02
CA LYS A 152 4.75 1.56 19.42
C LYS A 152 5.88 2.59 19.48
N LYS A 153 7.09 2.19 19.87
CA LYS A 153 8.26 3.07 20.03
C LYS A 153 9.07 3.21 18.74
N MET A 154 8.85 2.36 17.75
CA MET A 154 9.58 2.41 16.48
C MET A 154 9.21 3.63 15.64
N SER A 155 10.21 4.14 14.92
CA SER A 155 10.08 5.12 13.86
C SER A 155 9.38 4.55 12.62
N PRO A 156 8.86 5.39 11.71
CA PRO A 156 8.25 4.92 10.46
C PRO A 156 9.18 4.04 9.61
N ASP A 157 10.48 4.37 9.53
CA ASP A 157 11.47 3.61 8.77
C ASP A 157 11.75 2.23 9.40
N GLU A 158 11.84 2.16 10.73
CA GLU A 158 11.98 0.88 11.46
C GLU A 158 10.76 -0.01 11.28
N LEU A 159 9.55 0.57 11.33
CA LEU A 159 8.31 -0.17 11.07
C LEU A 159 8.23 -0.65 9.62
N ALA A 160 8.66 0.15 8.66
CA ALA A 160 8.72 -0.27 7.26
C ALA A 160 9.71 -1.43 7.06
N VAL A 161 10.88 -1.37 7.71
CA VAL A 161 11.86 -2.46 7.73
C VAL A 161 11.26 -3.72 8.36
N LEU A 162 10.63 -3.60 9.53
CA LEU A 162 10.01 -4.74 10.22
C LEU A 162 8.90 -5.38 9.36
N GLN A 163 8.02 -4.57 8.77
CA GLN A 163 6.98 -5.09 7.86
C GLN A 163 7.59 -5.85 6.69
N LEU A 164 8.64 -5.31 6.05
CA LEU A 164 9.32 -5.95 4.93
C LEU A 164 10.00 -7.26 5.33
N GLN A 165 10.57 -7.34 6.54
CA GLN A 165 11.12 -8.58 7.09
C GLN A 165 10.03 -9.64 7.27
N LYS A 166 8.86 -9.26 7.83
CA LYS A 166 7.72 -10.18 8.01
C LYS A 166 7.19 -10.68 6.66
N LEU A 167 7.07 -9.80 5.67
CA LEU A 167 6.66 -10.15 4.31
C LEU A 167 7.67 -11.08 3.63
N LYS A 168 8.97 -10.79 3.77
CA LYS A 168 10.03 -11.64 3.24
C LYS A 168 9.99 -13.03 3.87
N ASN A 169 9.88 -13.11 5.19
CA ASN A 169 9.79 -14.39 5.89
C ASN A 169 8.58 -15.21 5.43
N ALA A 170 7.42 -14.56 5.23
CA ALA A 170 6.26 -15.24 4.67
C ALA A 170 6.50 -15.70 3.23
N SER A 171 7.10 -14.87 2.38
CA SER A 171 7.41 -15.20 0.98
C SER A 171 8.44 -16.34 0.85
N ASP A 172 9.45 -16.37 1.72
CA ASP A 172 10.49 -17.42 1.71
C ASP A 172 9.93 -18.77 2.17
N ASN A 173 8.80 -18.77 2.89
CA ASN A 173 8.11 -19.96 3.40
C ASN A 173 6.73 -20.16 2.75
N LEU A 174 6.57 -19.74 1.48
CA LEU A 174 5.27 -19.78 0.79
C LEU A 174 4.70 -21.20 0.63
N SER A 175 5.54 -22.24 0.66
CA SER A 175 5.11 -23.64 0.60
C SER A 175 4.49 -24.15 1.91
N ASP A 176 4.60 -23.41 3.01
CA ASP A 176 3.96 -23.73 4.28
C ASP A 176 2.47 -23.34 4.23
N VAL A 177 1.60 -24.34 4.37
CA VAL A 177 0.14 -24.15 4.35
C VAL A 177 -0.32 -23.18 5.44
N HIS A 178 0.31 -23.18 6.62
CA HIS A 178 -0.06 -22.24 7.69
C HIS A 178 0.37 -20.79 7.39
N ILE A 179 1.35 -20.58 6.51
CA ILE A 179 1.67 -19.24 6.01
C ILE A 179 0.59 -18.82 5.00
N GLN A 180 0.21 -19.70 4.08
CA GLN A 180 -0.83 -19.43 3.09
C GLN A 180 -2.17 -19.11 3.78
N GLU A 181 -2.61 -19.93 4.73
CA GLU A 181 -3.83 -19.72 5.52
C GLU A 181 -3.81 -18.36 6.25
N ARG A 182 -2.68 -17.96 6.85
CA ARG A 182 -2.55 -16.66 7.50
C ARG A 182 -2.65 -15.49 6.53
N VAL A 183 -2.03 -15.59 5.36
CA VAL A 183 -2.17 -14.56 4.31
C VAL A 183 -3.63 -14.46 3.87
N MET A 184 -4.29 -15.60 3.65
CA MET A 184 -5.69 -15.64 3.25
C MET A 184 -6.65 -15.12 4.34
N ASP A 185 -6.36 -15.32 5.63
CA ASP A 185 -7.15 -14.72 6.71
C ASP A 185 -6.96 -13.19 6.77
N GLU A 186 -5.73 -12.70 6.59
CA GLU A 186 -5.44 -11.27 6.60
C GLU A 186 -5.98 -10.52 5.36
N LEU A 187 -6.30 -11.25 4.28
CA LEU A 187 -6.85 -10.72 3.02
C LEU A 187 -8.14 -9.91 3.27
N LYS A 188 -8.99 -10.38 4.20
CA LYS A 188 -10.22 -9.71 4.65
C LYS A 188 -9.99 -8.23 5.03
N THR A 189 -8.80 -7.95 5.58
CA THR A 189 -8.44 -6.62 6.09
C THR A 189 -7.44 -5.88 5.21
N LEU A 190 -7.00 -6.46 4.10
CA LEU A 190 -5.95 -5.93 3.24
C LEU A 190 -6.26 -4.50 2.75
N HIS A 191 -7.51 -4.25 2.37
CA HIS A 191 -7.97 -2.94 1.88
C HIS A 191 -7.70 -1.81 2.88
N LEU A 192 -7.64 -2.10 4.19
CA LEU A 192 -7.33 -1.10 5.22
C LEU A 192 -5.88 -0.62 5.11
N TYR A 193 -4.94 -1.50 4.79
CA TYR A 193 -3.53 -1.16 4.60
C TYR A 193 -3.31 -0.34 3.35
N MET A 194 -4.19 -0.48 2.35
CA MET A 194 -4.09 0.25 1.09
C MET A 194 -4.48 1.73 1.20
N ARG A 195 -5.34 2.09 2.16
CA ARG A 195 -5.72 3.49 2.38
C ARG A 195 -4.49 4.31 2.78
N GLY A 196 -4.14 5.34 2.00
CA GLY A 196 -3.07 6.28 2.35
C GLY A 196 -2.36 6.90 1.15
N LYS A 197 -1.15 7.43 1.37
CA LYS A 197 -0.40 8.21 0.35
C LYS A 197 0.41 7.35 -0.64
N GLY A 198 0.23 6.04 -0.65
CA GLY A 198 1.06 5.11 -1.42
C GLY A 198 0.57 4.90 -2.85
N PHE A 199 -0.71 5.19 -3.10
CA PHE A 199 -1.32 5.08 -4.42
C PHE A 199 -1.34 6.42 -5.15
N ARG A 200 -1.26 6.33 -6.48
CA ARG A 200 -1.52 7.43 -7.40
C ARG A 200 -2.97 7.89 -7.28
N LYS A 201 -3.24 9.09 -7.78
CA LYS A 201 -4.58 9.61 -8.02
C LYS A 201 -4.87 9.56 -9.52
N ASN A 202 -6.13 9.44 -9.92
CA ASN A 202 -6.53 9.39 -11.32
C ASN A 202 -6.08 10.65 -12.06
N MET A 203 -5.53 10.47 -13.27
CA MET A 203 -5.05 11.54 -14.13
C MET A 203 -6.07 11.92 -15.22
N ASN A 204 -7.36 11.69 -14.99
CA ASN A 204 -8.38 12.09 -15.95
C ASN A 204 -8.69 13.58 -15.75
N ASP A 205 -7.87 14.41 -16.40
CA ASP A 205 -8.17 15.78 -16.83
C ASP A 205 -7.10 16.20 -17.85
N LYS A 206 -7.12 15.59 -19.04
CA LYS A 206 -6.53 16.16 -20.27
C LYS A 206 -7.22 15.55 -21.50
N LYS A 207 -8.34 16.14 -21.89
CA LYS A 207 -8.76 16.31 -23.30
C LYS A 207 -10.04 17.15 -23.31
N GLU A 208 -9.85 18.45 -23.25
CA GLU A 208 -10.71 19.43 -23.90
C GLU A 208 -9.88 20.72 -23.97
N ALA A 209 -9.21 20.87 -25.11
CA ALA A 209 -8.67 22.13 -25.61
C ALA A 209 -9.40 22.41 -26.92
#